data_AF-Q9UHE1-F1
#
_entry.id   AF-Q9UHE1-F1
#
_cell.length_a   1.000
_cell.length_b   1.000
_cell.length_c   1.000
_cell.angle_alpha   90.00
_cell.angle_beta   90.00
_cell.angle_gamma   90.00
#
_symmetry.space_group_name_H-M   'P 1'
#
loop_
_entity.id
_entity.type
_entity.pdbx_description
1 polymer ?
#
loop_
_entity_poly.entity_id
_entity_poly.type
_entity_poly.pdbx_seq_one_letter_code
_entity_poly.pdbx_strand_id
1 'polypeptide(L)' 'ITQQNVDFVDLNNGKFYVGVCAFVRVQLKDGSYHEDVGYGVSEGLKSKALSLEKARKEAVTDGLKRALRSFGNALG' A
#
# COMPACT_ATOMS: atom_id res chain seq x y z
N ILE A 1 8.90 1.25 -5.02
CA ILE A 1 7.94 2.23 -4.45
C ILE A 1 8.35 3.58 -5.00
N THR A 2 7.52 4.22 -5.78
CA THR A 2 7.80 5.52 -6.40
C THR A 2 7.29 6.66 -5.53
N GLN A 3 6.14 6.48 -4.88
CA GLN A 3 5.61 7.41 -3.90
C GLN A 3 4.78 6.67 -2.85
N GLN A 4 4.74 7.19 -1.62
CA GLN A 4 3.82 6.73 -0.59
C GLN A 4 3.25 7.96 0.13
N ASN A 5 1.93 8.05 0.23
CA ASN A 5 1.25 9.12 0.94
C ASN A 5 0.36 8.57 2.05
N VAL A 6 0.31 9.29 3.16
CA VAL A 6 -0.64 9.01 4.24
C VAL A 6 -1.83 9.91 4.03
N ASP A 7 -2.95 9.32 3.66
CA ASP A 7 -4.15 10.07 3.29
C ASP A 7 -4.87 10.58 4.55
N PHE A 8 -4.92 9.75 5.60
CA PHE A 8 -5.47 10.16 6.89
C PHE A 8 -4.89 9.34 8.06
N VAL A 9 -4.90 9.97 9.24
CA VAL A 9 -4.60 9.34 10.53
C VAL A 9 -5.55 9.91 11.57
N ASP A 10 -6.67 9.24 11.76
CA ASP A 10 -7.73 9.68 12.66
C ASP A 10 -7.67 8.92 13.99
N LEU A 11 -8.07 9.61 15.06
CA LEU A 11 -8.21 9.05 16.40
C LEU A 11 -9.67 9.18 16.83
N ASN A 12 -10.34 8.05 16.99
CA ASN A 12 -11.72 8.01 17.48
C ASN A 12 -11.83 7.00 18.63
N ASN A 13 -12.36 7.45 19.78
CA ASN A 13 -12.53 6.62 20.99
C ASN A 13 -11.26 5.83 21.41
N GLY A 14 -10.09 6.47 21.34
CA GLY A 14 -8.80 5.86 21.69
C GLY A 14 -8.30 4.80 20.70
N LYS A 15 -8.92 4.72 19.51
CA LYS A 15 -8.52 3.83 18.41
C LYS A 15 -8.12 4.65 17.19
N PHE A 16 -7.05 4.23 16.53
CA PHE A 16 -6.54 4.85 15.32
C PHE A 16 -7.16 4.22 14.06
N TYR A 17 -7.40 5.08 13.08
CA TYR A 17 -7.86 4.75 11.73
C TYR A 17 -6.89 5.40 10.77
N VAL A 18 -6.23 4.59 9.94
CA VAL A 18 -5.13 5.04 9.09
C VAL A 18 -5.35 4.52 7.68
N GLY A 19 -5.29 5.43 6.71
CA GLY A 19 -5.28 5.13 5.28
C GLY A 19 -3.96 5.58 4.65
N VAL A 20 -3.33 4.69 3.88
CA VAL A 20 -2.08 4.97 3.17
C VAL A 20 -2.19 4.45 1.75
N CYS A 21 -1.83 5.28 0.78
CA CYS A 21 -1.64 4.86 -0.61
C CYS A 21 -0.14 4.76 -0.94
N ALA A 22 0.22 3.81 -1.80
CA ALA A 22 1.58 3.64 -2.30
C ALA A 22 1.57 3.37 -3.81
N PHE A 23 2.32 4.17 -4.57
CA PHE A 23 2.60 3.93 -5.97
C PHE A 23 3.79 2.96 -6.08
N VAL A 24 3.59 1.87 -6.81
CA VAL A 24 4.56 0.79 -6.95
C VAL A 24 4.78 0.48 -8.42
N ARG A 25 6.01 0.72 -8.87
CA ARG A 25 6.49 0.33 -10.20
C ARG A 25 7.24 -1.00 -10.14
N VAL A 26 6.88 -1.92 -11.02
CA VAL A 26 7.58 -3.18 -11.28
C VAL A 26 8.17 -3.10 -12.68
N GLN A 27 9.49 -3.33 -12.80
CA GLN A 27 10.23 -3.26 -14.06
C GLN A 27 10.97 -4.57 -14.30
N LEU A 28 10.85 -5.10 -15.50
CA LEU A 28 11.57 -6.28 -15.97
C LEU A 28 12.95 -5.90 -16.52
N LYS A 29 13.80 -6.91 -16.71
CA LYS A 29 15.19 -6.71 -17.18
C LYS A 29 15.27 -6.12 -18.59
N ASP A 30 14.23 -6.29 -19.41
CA ASP A 30 14.11 -5.76 -20.78
C ASP A 30 13.68 -4.27 -20.81
N GLY A 31 13.37 -3.68 -19.67
CA GLY A 31 12.91 -2.29 -19.55
C GLY A 31 11.39 -2.13 -19.46
N SER A 32 10.61 -3.17 -19.77
CA SER A 32 9.15 -3.16 -19.65
C SER A 32 8.74 -2.94 -18.19
N TYR A 33 7.75 -2.09 -17.95
CA TYR A 33 7.28 -1.81 -16.59
C TYR A 33 5.79 -1.56 -16.50
N HIS A 34 5.22 -1.87 -15.35
CA HIS A 34 3.88 -1.46 -14.93
C HIS A 34 3.95 -0.77 -13.58
N GLU A 35 3.18 0.30 -13.43
CA GLU A 35 3.02 1.01 -12.16
C GLU A 35 1.53 1.03 -11.81
N ASP A 36 1.24 0.72 -10.55
CA ASP A 36 -0.12 0.77 -10.02
C ASP A 36 -0.09 1.34 -8.59
N VAL A 37 -1.27 1.72 -8.11
CA VAL A 37 -1.48 2.21 -6.74
C VAL A 37 -1.98 1.07 -5.86
N GLY A 38 -1.36 0.90 -4.71
CA GLY A 38 -1.86 0.04 -3.65
C GLY A 38 -2.40 0.84 -2.48
N TYR A 39 -3.37 0.27 -1.77
CA TYR A 39 -3.95 0.90 -0.60
C TYR A 39 -3.85 0.01 0.63
N GLY A 40 -3.53 0.61 1.77
CA GLY A 40 -3.41 -0.07 3.04
C GLY A 40 -4.21 0.65 4.11
N VAL A 41 -4.95 -0.13 4.89
CA VAL A 41 -5.85 0.39 5.92
C VAL A 41 -5.55 -0.29 7.24
N SER A 42 -5.51 0.50 8.32
CA SER A 42 -5.50 -0.01 9.67
C SER A 42 -6.57 0.66 10.50
N GLU A 43 -7.46 -0.13 11.09
CA GLU A 43 -8.57 0.36 11.88
C GLU A 43 -8.58 -0.30 13.25
N GLY A 44 -8.97 0.46 14.27
CA GLY A 44 -9.32 -0.09 15.58
C GLY A 44 -8.14 -0.36 16.51
N LEU A 45 -6.91 -0.08 16.11
CA LEU A 45 -5.71 -0.27 16.94
C LEU A 45 -5.49 0.91 17.87
N LYS A 46 -5.13 0.65 19.13
CA LYS A 46 -4.82 1.70 20.11
C LYS A 46 -3.44 2.34 19.88
N SER A 47 -2.53 1.65 19.21
CA SER A 47 -1.18 2.14 18.93
C SER A 47 -1.12 2.80 17.55
N LYS A 48 -0.79 4.09 17.54
CA LYS A 48 -0.56 4.85 16.30
C LYS A 48 0.56 4.26 15.47
N ALA A 49 1.65 3.85 16.12
CA ALA A 49 2.82 3.28 15.47
C ALA A 49 2.48 1.97 14.74
N LEU A 50 1.80 1.04 15.41
CA LEU A 50 1.38 -0.23 14.80
C LEU A 50 0.38 -0.02 13.66
N SER A 51 -0.52 0.97 13.80
CA SER A 51 -1.50 1.30 12.76
C SER A 51 -0.84 1.80 11.48
N LEU A 52 0.11 2.73 11.63
CA LEU A 52 0.89 3.26 10.51
C LEU A 52 1.76 2.19 9.88
N GLU A 53 2.42 1.36 10.69
CA GLU A 53 3.24 0.26 10.19
C GLU A 53 2.42 -0.72 9.35
N LYS A 54 1.26 -1.16 9.85
CA LYS A 54 0.35 -2.05 9.13
C LYS A 54 -0.11 -1.43 7.82
N ALA A 55 -0.68 -0.22 7.85
CA ALA A 55 -1.22 0.43 6.67
C ALA A 55 -0.13 0.68 5.60
N ARG A 56 1.07 1.10 6.00
CA ARG A 56 2.20 1.30 5.07
C ARG A 56 2.65 0.00 4.41
N LYS A 57 2.80 -1.08 5.17
CA LYS A 57 3.21 -2.40 4.65
C LYS A 57 2.15 -2.97 3.71
N GLU A 58 0.88 -2.82 4.08
CA GLU A 58 -0.26 -3.29 3.30
C GLU A 58 -0.36 -2.54 1.96
N ALA A 59 -0.25 -1.21 1.97
CA ALA A 59 -0.28 -0.38 0.76
C ALA A 59 0.80 -0.79 -0.26
N VAL A 60 2.03 -1.03 0.20
CA VAL A 60 3.13 -1.46 -0.68
C VAL A 60 2.88 -2.86 -1.24
N THR A 61 2.41 -3.79 -0.40
CA THR A 61 2.15 -5.18 -0.83
C THR A 61 1.00 -5.25 -1.82
N ASP A 62 -0.06 -4.47 -1.59
CA ASP A 62 -1.18 -4.35 -2.51
C ASP A 62 -0.74 -3.78 -3.86
N GLY A 63 -0.01 -2.66 -3.85
CA GLY A 63 0.47 -2.02 -5.07
C GLY A 63 1.41 -2.93 -5.87
N LEU A 64 2.26 -3.70 -5.20
CA LEU A 64 3.11 -4.70 -5.85
C LEU A 64 2.29 -5.79 -6.55
N LYS A 65 1.29 -6.38 -5.87
CA LYS A 65 0.42 -7.41 -6.47
C LYS A 65 -0.32 -6.86 -7.70
N ARG A 66 -0.84 -5.63 -7.61
CA ARG A 66 -1.58 -4.98 -8.68
C ARG A 66 -0.68 -4.67 -9.89
N ALA A 67 0.51 -4.13 -9.65
CA ALA A 67 1.50 -3.89 -10.70
C ALA A 67 1.96 -5.22 -11.36
N LEU A 68 2.16 -6.30 -10.59
CA LEU A 68 2.51 -7.61 -11.11
C LEU A 68 1.41 -8.23 -11.99
N ARG A 69 0.14 -8.06 -11.60
CA ARG A 69 -1.02 -8.55 -12.34
C ARG A 69 -1.08 -8.05 -13.78
N SER A 70 -0.57 -6.85 -14.04
CA SER A 70 -0.54 -6.26 -15.37
C SER A 70 0.36 -7.03 -16.36
N PHE A 71 1.28 -7.88 -15.87
CA PHE A 71 2.11 -8.75 -16.72
C PHE A 71 1.41 -10.05 -17.14
N GLY A 72 0.18 -10.32 -16.67
CA GLY A 72 -0.67 -11.42 -17.14
C GLY A 72 -1.13 -12.38 -16.04
N ASN A 73 -2.04 -13.29 -16.41
CA ASN A 73 -2.81 -14.14 -15.49
C ASN A 73 -1.98 -15.02 -14.55
N ALA A 74 -0.73 -15.36 -14.91
CA ALA A 74 0.16 -16.13 -14.03
C ALA A 74 0.59 -15.36 -12.77
N LEU A 75 0.43 -14.03 -12.78
CA LEU A 75 0.84 -13.12 -11.71
C LEU A 75 -0.35 -12.43 -11.02
N GLY A 76 -1.60 -12.87 -11.28
CA GLY A 76 -2.80 -12.42 -10.53
C GLY A 76 -4.11 -12.42 -11.30
#